data_AF-A0A960KAC1-F1
#
_entry.id   AF-A0A960KAC1-F1
#
_cell.length_a   1.000
_cell.length_b   1.000
_cell.length_c   1.000
_cell.angle_alpha   90.00
_cell.angle_beta   90.00
_cell.angle_gamma   90.00
#
_symmetry.space_group_name_H-M   'P 1'
#
loop_
_entity.id
_entity.type
_entity.pdbx_description
1 polymer ?
#
loop_
_entity_poly.entity_id
_entity_poly.type
_entity_poly.pdbx_seq_one_letter_code
_entity_poly.pdbx_strand_id
1 'polypeptide(L)'
;GFTTWDEALDAFGVPPDQRNTRSAVVDPDGAGPRLFFQQVPEPKAAKNRVHLDVRAAPGLQGDERMAALEAEADRLVALGATLLARFEPDPPMGFGHLILADPEGNELCLD
;
A
#
# COMPACT_ATOMS: atom_id res chain seq x y z
N GLY A 1 20.02 4.18 16.25
CA GLY A 1 18.69 3.72 15.82
C GLY A 1 18.55 2.26 16.20
N PHE A 2 17.33 1.78 16.36
CA PHE A 2 17.05 0.35 16.61
C PHE A 2 17.18 -0.45 15.31
N THR A 3 17.51 -1.74 15.42
CA THR A 3 17.65 -2.64 14.26
C THR A 3 16.33 -3.25 13.83
N THR A 4 15.35 -3.33 14.74
CA THR A 4 13.96 -3.75 14.42
C THR A 4 12.93 -2.80 15.04
N TRP A 5 11.70 -2.89 14.54
CA TRP A 5 10.56 -2.21 15.15
C TRP A 5 10.26 -2.74 16.55
N ASP A 6 10.39 -4.05 16.78
CA ASP A 6 10.14 -4.63 18.10
C ASP A 6 11.09 -4.10 19.16
N GLU A 7 12.39 -3.98 18.85
CA GLU A 7 13.38 -3.38 19.76
C GLU A 7 13.06 -1.92 20.09
N ALA A 8 12.61 -1.15 19.08
CA ALA A 8 12.19 0.23 19.29
C ALA A 8 10.97 0.31 20.22
N LEU A 9 9.97 -0.55 19.98
CA LEU A 9 8.74 -0.61 20.75
C LEU A 9 8.99 -1.08 22.19
N ASP A 10 9.92 -2.03 22.38
CA ASP A 10 10.41 -2.44 23.70
C ASP A 10 11.05 -1.27 24.45
N ALA A 11 11.98 -0.57 23.81
CA ALA A 11 12.68 0.55 24.42
C ALA A 11 11.75 1.74 24.74
N PHE A 12 10.66 1.89 23.99
CA PHE A 12 9.62 2.89 24.24
C PHE A 12 8.59 2.43 25.28
N GLY A 13 8.69 1.20 25.78
CA GLY A 13 7.75 0.64 26.76
C GLY A 13 6.35 0.40 26.19
N VAL A 14 6.23 0.16 24.88
CA VAL A 14 4.93 -0.09 24.24
C VAL A 14 4.49 -1.53 24.54
N PRO A 15 3.32 -1.72 25.18
CA PRO A 15 2.79 -3.04 25.47
C PRO A 15 2.62 -3.89 24.19
N PRO A 16 2.91 -5.21 24.21
CA PRO A 16 2.80 -6.07 23.02
C PRO A 16 1.43 -6.02 22.31
N ASP A 17 0.35 -5.93 23.09
CA ASP A 17 -1.03 -5.81 22.59
C ASP A 17 -1.31 -4.48 21.87
N GLN A 18 -0.45 -3.48 22.05
CA GLN A 18 -0.59 -2.16 21.41
C GLN A 18 0.28 -1.99 20.16
N ARG A 19 1.18 -2.92 19.86
CA ARG A 19 2.19 -2.76 18.79
C ARG A 19 1.61 -2.63 17.38
N ASN A 20 0.45 -3.23 17.13
CA ASN A 20 -0.24 -3.15 15.82
C ASN A 20 -1.25 -2.00 15.73
N THR A 21 -1.39 -1.17 16.76
CA THR A 21 -2.36 -0.06 16.73
C THR A 21 -1.89 1.10 15.84
N ARG A 22 -0.58 1.19 15.59
CA ARG A 22 0.07 2.26 14.81
C ARG A 22 1.31 1.72 14.10
N SER A 23 1.45 2.04 12.82
CA SER A 23 2.61 1.65 12.01
C SER A 23 3.04 2.81 11.11
N ALA A 24 4.33 2.86 10.78
CA ALA A 24 4.84 3.83 9.81
C ALA A 24 5.68 3.13 8.75
N VAL A 25 5.56 3.58 7.51
CA VAL A 25 6.45 3.21 6.42
C VAL A 25 7.13 4.47 5.93
N VAL A 26 8.45 4.39 5.76
CA VAL A 26 9.29 5.45 5.19
C VAL A 26 9.95 4.91 3.95
N ASP A 27 10.11 5.78 2.96
CA ASP A 27 10.98 5.50 1.82
C ASP A 27 12.40 5.24 2.33
N PRO A 28 13.02 4.08 2.00
CA PRO A 28 14.37 3.76 2.45
C PRO A 28 15.43 4.76 1.97
N ASP A 29 15.20 5.41 0.83
CA ASP A 29 16.08 6.45 0.29
C ASP A 29 15.70 7.86 0.81
N GLY A 30 14.61 7.96 1.58
CA GLY A 30 14.13 9.21 2.17
C GLY A 30 13.56 10.22 1.17
N ALA A 31 13.27 9.80 -0.06
CA ALA A 31 12.75 10.68 -1.11
C ALA A 31 11.24 10.94 -0.96
N GLY A 32 10.47 9.90 -0.62
CA GLY A 32 9.02 9.96 -0.44
C GLY A 32 8.56 10.45 0.94
N PRO A 33 7.28 10.85 1.07
CA PRO A 33 6.68 11.16 2.36
C PRO A 33 6.57 9.90 3.23
N ARG A 34 6.64 10.08 4.55
CA ARG A 34 6.29 9.01 5.50
C ARG A 34 4.78 8.74 5.43
N LEU A 35 4.42 7.47 5.30
CA LEU A 35 3.04 7.01 5.49
C LEU A 35 2.86 6.54 6.93
N PHE A 36 1.76 6.93 7.56
CA PHE A 36 1.43 6.56 8.93
C PHE A 36 0.04 5.97 8.99
N PHE A 37 -0.06 4.79 9.60
CA PHE A 37 -1.27 4.01 9.74
C PHE A 37 -1.65 3.99 11.21
N GLN A 38 -2.93 4.20 11.49
CA GLN A 38 -3.45 4.21 12.85
C GLN A 38 -4.81 3.51 12.86
N GLN A 39 -4.95 2.55 13.76
CA GLN A 39 -6.23 1.92 14.03
C GLN A 39 -7.16 2.92 14.72
N VAL A 40 -8.38 3.02 14.20
CA VAL A 40 -9.46 3.85 14.75
C VAL A 40 -10.71 2.98 14.93
N PRO A 41 -11.60 3.29 15.89
CA PRO A 41 -12.80 2.49 16.12
C PRO A 41 -13.88 2.70 15.05
N GLU A 42 -13.84 3.81 14.31
CA GLU A 42 -14.82 4.14 13.28
C GLU A 42 -14.55 3.34 11.99
N PRO A 43 -15.59 2.73 11.39
CA PRO A 43 -15.45 2.14 10.06
C PRO A 43 -15.26 3.21 8.99
N LYS A 44 -14.68 2.83 7.85
CA LYS A 44 -14.59 3.69 6.67
C LYS A 44 -15.98 4.16 6.23
N ALA A 45 -16.16 5.47 6.16
CA ALA A 45 -17.45 6.09 5.81
C ALA A 45 -17.61 6.44 4.33
N ALA A 46 -16.51 6.76 3.63
CA ALA A 46 -16.53 7.20 2.25
C ALA A 46 -15.19 6.88 1.56
N LYS A 47 -15.16 7.01 0.23
CA LYS A 47 -13.93 6.88 -0.57
C LYS A 47 -12.82 7.79 -0.04
N ASN A 48 -11.57 7.32 -0.09
CA ASN A 48 -10.42 8.14 0.24
C ASN A 48 -10.38 9.39 -0.65
N ARG A 49 -10.16 10.56 -0.03
CA ARG A 49 -9.99 11.85 -0.75
C ARG A 49 -8.56 12.04 -1.27
N VAL A 50 -7.70 11.06 -1.03
CA VAL A 50 -6.33 10.95 -1.52
C VAL A 50 -6.26 9.73 -2.43
N HIS A 51 -5.60 9.89 -3.57
CA HIS A 51 -5.23 8.80 -4.46
C HIS A 51 -3.81 8.38 -4.09
N LEU A 52 -3.61 7.12 -3.68
CA LEU A 52 -2.29 6.58 -3.37
C LEU A 52 -1.89 5.59 -4.46
N ASP A 53 -0.90 5.98 -5.26
CA ASP A 53 -0.27 5.12 -6.25
C ASP A 53 0.98 4.46 -5.66
N VAL A 54 1.02 3.14 -5.70
CA VAL A 54 2.20 2.35 -5.34
C VAL A 54 2.85 1.88 -6.63
N ARG A 55 4.06 2.38 -6.88
CA ARG A 55 4.80 2.03 -8.10
C ARG A 55 5.39 0.63 -7.99
N ALA A 56 4.80 -0.32 -8.71
CA ALA A 56 5.15 -1.74 -8.72
C ALA A 56 5.90 -2.17 -9.98
N ALA A 57 5.80 -1.42 -11.09
CA ALA A 57 6.41 -1.80 -12.37
C ALA A 57 7.29 -0.68 -13.00
N PRO A 58 8.28 -0.13 -12.27
CA PRO A 58 9.10 0.97 -12.77
C PRO A 58 9.88 0.56 -14.02
N GLY A 59 9.76 1.37 -15.08
CA GLY A 59 10.51 1.18 -16.33
C GLY A 59 9.89 0.18 -17.32
N LEU A 60 8.83 -0.53 -16.94
CA LEU A 60 8.11 -1.44 -17.82
C LEU A 60 7.00 -0.71 -18.59
N GLN A 61 6.59 -1.26 -19.74
CA GLN A 61 5.50 -0.72 -20.57
C GLN A 61 4.62 -1.84 -21.14
N GLY A 62 3.42 -1.48 -21.61
CA GLY A 62 2.49 -2.38 -22.29
C GLY A 62 2.17 -3.64 -21.48
N ASP A 63 2.13 -4.79 -22.17
CA ASP A 63 1.77 -6.08 -21.58
C ASP A 63 2.73 -6.52 -20.46
N GLU A 64 4.03 -6.21 -20.58
CA GLU A 64 5.02 -6.53 -19.54
C GLU A 64 4.74 -5.76 -18.25
N ARG A 65 4.35 -4.48 -18.37
CA ARG A 65 3.93 -3.69 -17.21
C ARG A 65 2.68 -4.28 -16.58
N MET A 66 1.65 -4.57 -17.36
CA MET A 66 0.38 -5.11 -16.84
C MET A 66 0.58 -6.46 -16.13
N ALA A 67 1.42 -7.34 -16.69
CA ALA A 67 1.76 -8.61 -16.05
C ALA A 67 2.49 -8.41 -14.71
N ALA A 68 3.39 -7.43 -14.61
CA ALA A 68 4.04 -7.09 -13.34
C ALA A 68 3.06 -6.54 -12.30
N LEU A 69 2.11 -5.69 -12.72
CA LEU A 69 1.06 -5.20 -11.82
C LEU A 69 0.17 -6.34 -11.32
N GLU A 70 -0.20 -7.28 -12.18
CA GLU A 70 -1.01 -8.45 -11.82
C GLU A 70 -0.29 -9.37 -10.83
N ALA A 71 0.99 -9.66 -11.06
CA ALA A 71 1.79 -10.47 -10.14
C ALA A 71 1.90 -9.82 -8.75
N GLU A 72 2.05 -8.48 -8.69
CA GLU A 72 2.06 -7.77 -7.42
C GLU A 72 0.68 -7.73 -6.77
N ALA A 73 -0.39 -7.56 -7.55
CA ALA A 73 -1.76 -7.63 -7.04
C ALA A 73 -2.04 -9.02 -6.43
N ASP A 74 -1.62 -10.11 -7.07
CA ASP A 74 -1.78 -11.47 -6.53
C ASP A 74 -1.05 -11.63 -5.21
N ARG A 75 0.17 -11.10 -5.09
CA ARG A 75 0.94 -11.10 -3.83
C ARG A 75 0.20 -10.33 -2.73
N LEU A 76 -0.36 -9.16 -3.04
CA LEU A 76 -1.10 -8.34 -2.08
C LEU A 76 -2.43 -9.00 -1.69
N VAL A 77 -3.13 -9.63 -2.63
CA VAL A 77 -4.34 -10.41 -2.36
C VAL A 77 -4.05 -11.58 -1.42
N ALA A 78 -2.93 -12.27 -1.62
CA ALA A 78 -2.49 -13.33 -0.69
C ALA A 78 -2.18 -12.80 0.74
N LEU A 79 -1.92 -11.50 0.89
CA LEU A 79 -1.73 -10.81 2.16
C LEU A 79 -3.03 -10.20 2.74
N GLY A 80 -4.17 -10.38 2.07
CA GLY A 80 -5.49 -9.94 2.54
C GLY A 80 -6.06 -8.70 1.85
N ALA A 81 -5.37 -8.14 0.85
CA ALA A 81 -5.97 -7.11 0.00
C ALA A 81 -7.08 -7.68 -0.91
N THR A 82 -7.93 -6.81 -1.44
CA THR A 82 -8.97 -7.16 -2.41
C THR A 82 -8.76 -6.38 -3.70
N LEU A 83 -8.68 -7.07 -4.84
CA LEU A 83 -8.68 -6.41 -6.17
C LEU A 83 -10.08 -5.86 -6.45
N LEU A 84 -10.19 -4.54 -6.61
CA LEU A 84 -11.45 -3.84 -6.86
C LEU A 84 -11.73 -3.63 -8.35
N ALA A 85 -10.69 -3.27 -9.12
CA ALA A 85 -10.84 -2.98 -10.54
C ALA A 85 -9.51 -3.15 -11.30
N ARG A 86 -9.63 -3.56 -12.56
CA ARG A 86 -8.54 -3.58 -13.54
C ARG A 86 -8.88 -2.63 -14.67
N PHE A 87 -7.94 -1.75 -15.01
CA PHE A 87 -8.05 -0.83 -16.13
C PHE A 87 -6.97 -1.17 -17.15
N GLU A 88 -7.40 -1.43 -18.38
CA GLU A 88 -6.50 -1.64 -19.50
C GLU A 88 -5.80 -0.33 -19.91
N PRO A 89 -4.61 -0.41 -20.52
CA PRO A 89 -3.99 0.74 -21.16
C PRO A 89 -4.91 1.36 -22.24
N ASP A 90 -5.05 2.68 -22.19
CA ASP A 90 -5.80 3.49 -23.17
C ASP A 90 -4.94 4.73 -23.56
N PRO A 91 -3.97 4.54 -24.47
CA PRO A 91 -3.06 5.61 -24.87
C PRO A 91 -3.79 6.82 -25.47
N PRO A 92 -3.27 8.05 -25.29
CA PRO A 92 -1.94 8.35 -24.78
C PRO A 92 -1.89 8.60 -23.26
N MET A 93 -3.03 8.66 -22.57
CA MET A 93 -3.11 9.07 -21.16
C MET A 93 -3.39 7.94 -20.17
N GLY A 94 -3.82 6.76 -20.65
CA GLY A 94 -4.02 5.57 -19.84
C GLY A 94 -2.89 4.57 -20.04
N PHE A 95 -2.07 4.36 -19.01
CA PHE A 95 -1.03 3.33 -19.03
C PHE A 95 -1.52 1.97 -18.49
N GLY A 96 -2.78 1.89 -18.04
CA GLY A 96 -3.35 0.76 -17.31
C GLY A 96 -2.97 0.81 -15.83
N HIS A 97 -3.83 0.29 -14.96
CA HIS A 97 -3.58 0.22 -13.52
C HIS A 97 -4.55 -0.75 -12.85
N LEU A 98 -4.24 -1.16 -11.62
CA LEU A 98 -5.10 -1.99 -10.78
C LEU A 98 -5.46 -1.22 -9.53
N ILE A 99 -6.74 -1.24 -9.14
CA ILE A 99 -7.20 -0.67 -7.87
C ILE A 99 -7.38 -1.81 -6.87
N LEU A 100 -6.77 -1.69 -5.70
CA LEU A 100 -6.94 -2.60 -4.58
C LEU A 100 -7.50 -1.87 -3.36
N ALA A 101 -8.14 -2.64 -2.47
CA ALA A 101 -8.42 -2.25 -1.09
C ALA A 101 -7.54 -3.06 -0.14
N ASP A 102 -7.00 -2.42 0.90
CA ASP A 102 -6.41 -3.12 2.05
C ASP A 102 -7.50 -3.83 2.89
N PRO A 103 -7.13 -4.62 3.92
CA PRO A 103 -8.11 -5.31 4.77
C PRO A 103 -9.12 -4.40 5.48
N GLU A 104 -8.82 -3.11 5.67
CA GLU A 104 -9.67 -2.11 6.30
C GLU A 104 -10.50 -1.32 5.26
N GLY A 105 -10.36 -1.64 3.97
CA GLY A 105 -11.09 -1.03 2.86
C GLY A 105 -10.46 0.25 2.31
N ASN A 106 -9.23 0.61 2.68
CA ASN A 106 -8.55 1.78 2.12
C ASN A 106 -8.09 1.49 0.69
N GLU A 107 -8.43 2.38 -0.24
CA GLU A 107 -8.09 2.21 -1.64
C GLU A 107 -6.65 2.66 -1.96
N LEU A 108 -5.95 1.86 -2.75
CA LEU A 108 -4.68 2.18 -3.41
C LEU A 108 -4.68 1.69 -4.87
N CYS A 109 -3.81 2.25 -5.68
CA CYS A 109 -3.58 1.81 -7.06
C CYS A 109 -2.18 1.27 -7.24
N LEU A 110 -2.02 0.26 -8.10
CA LEU A 110 -0.72 -0.16 -8.59
C LEU A 110 -0.42 0.53 -9.92
N ASP A 111 0.72 1.21 -9.96
CA ASP A 111 1.29 1.94 -11.10
C ASP A 111 2.65 1.36 -11.56
#